data_AF-A0A1T5EH25-F1
#
_entry.id   AF-A0A1T5EH25-F1
#
_cell.length_a   1.000
_cell.length_b   1.000
_cell.length_c   1.000
_cell.angle_alpha   90.00
_cell.angle_beta   90.00
_cell.angle_gamma   90.00
#
_symmetry.space_group_name_H-M   'P 1'
#
loop_
_entity.id
_entity.type
_entity.pdbx_description
1 polymer ?
#
loop_
_entity_poly.entity_id
_entity_poly.type
_entity_poly.pdbx_seq_one_letter_code
_entity_poly.pdbx_strand_id
1 'polypeptide(L)'
;MTENTLQNKAIKEVWELMLVGFRVLCPDDQYIIEIPKTSLPLNKRISEIKHVKNPLQQVGAFVVEHEFGEEDGYWVCVEVKEFEDIPHDMVTLTITPQRYATLTILK
;
A
#
# COMPACT_ATOMS: atom_id res chain seq x y z
N MET A 1 -12.71 22.73 9.84
CA MET A 1 -11.49 21.92 9.63
C MET A 1 -10.89 21.68 10.99
N THR A 2 -11.06 20.50 11.57
CA THR A 2 -10.39 20.14 12.81
C THR A 2 -8.92 19.88 12.50
N GLU A 3 -8.03 20.61 13.15
CA GLU A 3 -6.59 20.32 13.13
C GLU A 3 -6.38 18.94 13.76
N ASN A 4 -6.28 17.90 12.93
CA ASN A 4 -5.76 16.62 13.40
C ASN A 4 -4.30 16.85 13.77
N THR A 5 -4.04 16.97 15.07
CA THR A 5 -2.69 17.16 15.59
C THR A 5 -1.85 15.96 15.17
N LEU A 6 -0.81 16.18 14.38
CA LEU A 6 0.18 15.15 14.02
C LEU A 6 0.93 14.70 15.28
N GLN A 7 0.41 13.69 15.96
CA GLN A 7 1.05 13.09 17.13
C GLN A 7 1.96 11.91 16.73
N ASN A 8 2.84 11.50 17.65
CA ASN A 8 3.65 10.28 17.56
C ASN A 8 4.62 10.20 16.37
N LYS A 9 5.43 11.25 16.17
CA LYS A 9 6.61 11.21 15.29
C LYS A 9 7.60 10.18 15.82
N ALA A 10 8.00 9.22 15.00
CA ALA A 10 9.00 8.22 15.38
C ALA A 10 9.86 7.81 14.18
N ILE A 11 11.10 7.40 14.45
CA ILE A 11 11.90 6.65 13.48
C ILE A 11 11.60 5.17 13.68
N LYS A 12 11.19 4.49 12.61
CA LYS A 12 10.89 3.06 12.61
C LYS A 12 11.77 2.34 11.61
N GLU A 13 12.35 1.24 12.05
CA GLU A 13 12.95 0.26 11.15
C GLU A 13 11.83 -0.64 10.62
N VAL A 14 11.68 -0.69 9.31
CA VAL A 14 10.70 -1.51 8.63
C VAL A 14 11.48 -2.57 7.88
N TRP A 15 11.24 -3.82 8.25
CA TRP A 15 11.78 -4.98 7.55
C TRP A 15 11.12 -5.13 6.18
N GLU A 16 11.56 -6.12 5.41
CA GLU A 16 10.96 -6.40 4.11
C GLU A 16 9.45 -6.59 4.22
N LEU A 17 8.72 -5.91 3.33
CA LEU A 17 7.27 -6.07 3.19
C LEU A 17 6.97 -6.67 1.82
N MET A 18 6.28 -7.81 1.83
CA MET A 18 5.75 -8.44 0.63
C MET A 18 4.27 -8.07 0.52
N LEU A 19 3.91 -7.35 -0.54
CA LEU A 19 2.59 -6.76 -0.71
C LEU A 19 1.90 -7.32 -1.96
N VAL A 20 0.61 -7.60 -1.85
CA VAL A 20 -0.24 -8.05 -2.96
C VAL A 20 -1.48 -7.16 -3.04
N GLY A 21 -1.84 -6.71 -4.23
CA GLY A 21 -3.03 -5.91 -4.44
C GLY A 21 -3.10 -5.27 -5.81
N PHE A 22 -3.56 -4.03 -5.90
CA PHE A 22 -3.75 -3.34 -7.17
C PHE A 22 -2.82 -2.14 -7.30
N ARG A 23 -2.34 -1.92 -8.52
CA ARG A 23 -1.68 -0.67 -8.90
C ARG A 23 -2.74 0.34 -9.35
N VAL A 24 -2.69 1.54 -8.76
CA VAL A 24 -3.51 2.69 -9.15
C VAL A 24 -2.68 3.54 -10.10
N LEU A 25 -3.02 3.46 -11.39
CA LEU A 25 -2.42 4.29 -12.43
C LEU A 25 -3.44 5.33 -12.87
N CYS A 26 -3.22 6.58 -12.48
CA CYS A 26 -4.07 7.71 -12.84
C CYS A 26 -3.25 9.01 -12.88
N PRO A 27 -3.79 10.09 -13.48
CA PRO A 27 -3.21 11.42 -13.36
C PRO A 27 -3.10 11.85 -11.88
N ASP A 28 -2.10 12.70 -11.57
CA ASP A 28 -1.75 13.10 -10.20
C ASP A 28 -2.92 13.73 -9.42
N ASP A 29 -3.78 14.47 -10.10
CA ASP A 29 -4.94 15.13 -9.50
C ASP A 29 -6.11 14.17 -9.21
N GLN A 30 -6.03 12.91 -9.64
CA GLN A 30 -7.10 11.92 -9.53
C GLN A 30 -6.90 10.89 -8.41
N TYR A 31 -5.74 10.85 -7.74
CA TYR A 31 -5.48 9.87 -6.69
C TYR A 31 -6.52 9.90 -5.56
N ILE A 32 -7.01 11.10 -5.18
CA ILE A 32 -8.05 11.25 -4.15
C ILE A 32 -9.36 10.54 -4.51
N ILE A 33 -9.62 10.34 -5.80
CA ILE A 33 -10.81 9.68 -6.34
C ILE A 33 -10.55 8.19 -6.59
N GLU A 34 -9.39 7.85 -7.17
CA GLU A 34 -9.10 6.49 -7.65
C GLU A 34 -8.61 5.53 -6.55
N ILE A 35 -7.92 6.05 -5.51
CA ILE A 35 -7.48 5.21 -4.38
C ILE A 35 -8.68 4.58 -3.64
N PRO A 36 -9.73 5.33 -3.23
CA PRO A 36 -10.90 4.73 -2.58
C PRO A 36 -11.62 3.71 -3.47
N LYS A 37 -11.75 3.99 -4.77
CA LYS A 37 -12.36 3.09 -5.75
C LYS A 37 -11.60 1.76 -5.88
N THR A 38 -10.29 1.77 -5.63
CA THR A 38 -9.42 0.59 -5.69
C THR A 38 -9.37 -0.17 -4.36
N SER A 39 -9.40 0.55 -3.23
CA SER A 39 -9.36 -0.02 -1.88
C SER A 39 -10.59 -0.86 -1.53
N LEU A 40 -11.77 -0.44 -2.00
CA LEU A 40 -13.04 -1.15 -1.74
C LEU A 40 -13.09 -2.53 -2.42
N PRO A 41 -12.77 -2.69 -3.72
CA PRO A 41 -12.61 -4.00 -4.36
C PRO A 41 -11.59 -4.89 -3.66
N LEU A 42 -10.42 -4.35 -3.29
CA LEU A 42 -9.41 -5.14 -2.58
C LEU A 42 -9.98 -5.73 -1.29
N ASN A 43 -10.67 -4.92 -0.49
CA ASN A 43 -11.29 -5.36 0.77
C ASN A 43 -12.21 -6.59 0.58
N LYS A 44 -13.01 -6.58 -0.48
CA LYS A 44 -13.94 -7.68 -0.80
C LYS A 44 -13.24 -8.94 -1.31
N ARG A 45 -12.01 -8.83 -1.79
CA ARG A 45 -11.25 -9.89 -2.46
C ARG A 45 -10.02 -10.34 -1.67
N ILE A 46 -9.82 -9.87 -0.44
CA ILE A 46 -8.69 -10.28 0.42
C ILE A 46 -8.63 -11.80 0.58
N SER A 47 -9.77 -12.48 0.62
CA SER A 47 -9.84 -13.94 0.73
C SER A 47 -9.30 -14.69 -0.49
N GLU A 48 -9.13 -14.03 -1.64
CA GLU A 48 -8.48 -14.60 -2.83
C GLU A 48 -6.94 -14.61 -2.70
N ILE A 49 -6.39 -13.83 -1.76
CA ILE A 49 -4.95 -13.68 -1.55
C ILE A 49 -4.49 -14.65 -0.46
N LYS A 50 -3.50 -15.49 -0.78
CA LYS A 50 -2.91 -16.43 0.17
C LYS A 50 -1.94 -15.74 1.13
N HIS A 51 -1.71 -16.36 2.30
CA HIS A 51 -0.70 -15.96 3.27
C HIS A 51 -0.80 -14.54 3.83
N VAL A 52 -1.98 -13.92 3.76
CA VAL A 52 -2.23 -12.59 4.32
C VAL A 52 -1.91 -12.57 5.81
N LYS A 53 -1.04 -11.63 6.23
CA LYS A 53 -0.63 -11.48 7.64
C LYS A 53 -1.76 -10.91 8.50
N ASN A 54 -2.47 -9.91 7.98
CA ASN A 54 -3.59 -9.28 8.67
C ASN A 54 -4.65 -8.81 7.65
N PRO A 55 -5.80 -9.49 7.52
CA PRO A 55 -6.82 -9.14 6.54
C PRO A 55 -7.58 -7.84 6.89
N LEU A 56 -7.41 -7.30 8.10
CA LEU A 56 -8.06 -6.05 8.52
C LEU A 56 -7.21 -4.80 8.18
N GLN A 57 -5.98 -4.99 7.71
CA GLN A 57 -5.04 -3.92 7.45
C GLN A 57 -4.67 -3.87 5.98
N GLN A 58 -5.01 -2.77 5.31
CA GLN A 58 -4.48 -2.45 4.00
C GLN A 58 -3.24 -1.56 4.13
N VAL A 59 -2.36 -1.67 3.14
CA VAL A 59 -1.15 -0.87 2.98
C VAL A 59 -1.29 -0.07 1.70
N GLY A 60 -1.20 1.26 1.83
CA GLY A 60 -1.01 2.16 0.71
C GLY A 60 0.47 2.44 0.54
N ALA A 61 1.03 2.22 -0.65
CA ALA A 61 2.43 2.49 -0.95
C ALA A 61 2.53 3.44 -2.14
N PHE A 62 3.30 4.52 -1.99
CA PHE A 62 3.66 5.40 -3.10
C PHE A 62 5.14 5.17 -3.40
N VAL A 63 5.42 4.69 -4.60
CA VAL A 63 6.79 4.41 -5.06
C VAL A 63 7.14 5.45 -6.13
N VAL A 64 8.31 6.06 -5.97
CA VAL A 64 8.86 7.04 -6.90
C VAL A 64 10.20 6.49 -7.36
N GLU A 65 10.34 6.21 -8.65
CA GLU A 65 11.61 5.85 -9.26
C GLU A 65 12.06 6.92 -10.25
N HIS A 66 13.27 7.43 -10.05
CA HIS A 66 13.80 8.55 -10.85
C HIS A 66 14.26 8.16 -12.26
N GLU A 67 14.25 6.87 -12.63
CA GLU A 67 14.84 6.39 -13.90
C GLU A 67 13.80 6.01 -14.97
N PHE A 68 12.62 5.49 -14.60
CA PHE A 68 11.58 5.10 -15.55
C PHE A 68 10.19 5.50 -15.04
N GLY A 69 9.57 6.51 -15.66
CA GLY A 69 8.25 7.04 -15.25
C GLY A 69 7.09 6.04 -15.36
N GLU A 70 7.32 4.85 -15.95
CA GLU A 70 6.36 3.74 -15.97
C GLU A 70 6.28 2.98 -14.65
N GLU A 71 7.18 3.24 -13.69
CA GLU A 71 7.20 2.63 -12.36
C GLU A 71 6.72 3.56 -11.25
N ASP A 72 6.50 4.84 -11.53
CA ASP A 72 5.87 5.75 -10.59
C ASP A 72 4.41 5.37 -10.35
N GLY A 73 3.96 5.40 -9.09
CA GLY A 73 2.54 5.20 -8.83
C GLY A 73 2.17 4.92 -7.39
N TYR A 74 0.89 4.56 -7.22
CA TYR A 74 0.32 4.20 -5.93
C TYR A 74 -0.17 2.75 -5.97
N TRP A 75 0.06 2.03 -4.88
CA TRP A 75 -0.40 0.65 -4.69
C TRP A 75 -1.35 0.59 -3.50
N VAL A 76 -2.44 -0.15 -3.68
CA VAL A 76 -3.35 -0.51 -2.60
C VAL A 76 -3.25 -2.01 -2.40
N CYS A 77 -2.70 -2.43 -1.26
CA CYS A 77 -2.29 -3.81 -1.03
C CYS A 77 -2.66 -4.33 0.37
N VAL A 78 -2.44 -5.62 0.58
CA VAL A 78 -2.30 -6.27 1.89
C VAL A 78 -0.93 -6.91 2.00
N GLU A 79 -0.42 -7.05 3.23
CA GLU A 79 0.86 -7.71 3.49
C GLU A 79 0.68 -9.23 3.55
N VAL A 80 1.54 -9.96 2.83
CA VAL A 80 1.59 -11.43 2.82
C VAL A 80 2.90 -11.94 3.42
N LYS A 81 2.94 -13.19 3.88
CA LYS A 81 4.18 -13.83 4.35
C LYS A 81 5.09 -14.26 3.20
N GLU A 82 4.49 -14.68 2.09
CA GLU A 82 5.15 -15.11 0.86
C GLU A 82 4.19 -14.94 -0.32
N PHE A 83 4.72 -14.87 -1.54
CA PHE A 83 3.91 -14.81 -2.76
C PHE A 83 3.52 -16.22 -3.21
N GLU A 84 2.23 -16.49 -3.33
CA GLU A 84 1.69 -17.75 -3.84
C GLU A 84 0.35 -17.51 -4.55
N ASP A 85 0.18 -18.07 -5.75
CA ASP A 85 -1.06 -18.04 -6.54
C ASP A 85 -1.75 -16.67 -6.59
N ILE A 86 -0.99 -15.64 -6.95
CA ILE A 86 -1.50 -14.27 -7.02
C ILE A 86 -2.60 -14.16 -8.09
N PRO A 87 -3.79 -13.57 -7.78
CA PRO A 87 -4.83 -13.35 -8.77
C PRO A 87 -4.29 -12.58 -9.99
N HIS A 88 -4.72 -12.98 -11.19
CA HIS A 88 -4.16 -12.50 -12.46
C HIS A 88 -4.25 -10.98 -12.68
N ASP A 89 -5.19 -10.31 -12.02
CA ASP A 89 -5.42 -8.87 -12.10
C ASP A 89 -4.79 -8.08 -10.94
N MET A 90 -4.07 -8.77 -10.05
CA MET A 90 -3.32 -8.18 -8.95
C MET A 90 -1.82 -8.18 -9.26
N VAL A 91 -1.12 -7.27 -8.60
CA VAL A 91 0.34 -7.11 -8.70
C VAL A 91 0.99 -7.41 -7.35
N THR A 92 2.28 -7.75 -7.41
CA THR A 92 3.16 -7.87 -6.24
C THR A 92 4.04 -6.62 -6.12
N LEU A 93 4.32 -6.20 -4.90
CA LEU A 93 5.30 -5.17 -4.59
C LEU A 93 6.14 -5.62 -3.39
N THR A 94 7.46 -5.57 -3.52
CA THR A 94 8.39 -5.81 -2.41
C THR A 94 9.00 -4.50 -1.98
N ILE A 95 8.78 -4.11 -0.72
CA ILE A 95 9.47 -2.97 -0.11
C ILE A 95 10.68 -3.52 0.62
N THR A 96 11.88 -3.08 0.23
CA THR A 96 13.12 -3.53 0.85
C THR A 96 13.26 -2.98 2.28
N PRO A 97 14.04 -3.66 3.15
CA PRO A 97 14.27 -3.18 4.51
C PRO A 97 14.85 -1.76 4.53
N GLN A 98 14.17 -0.84 5.20
CA GLN A 98 14.62 0.55 5.29
C GLN A 98 14.07 1.25 6.54
N ARG A 99 14.58 2.46 6.79
CA ARG A 99 14.18 3.29 7.93
C ARG A 99 13.22 4.38 7.49
N TYR A 100 12.13 4.56 8.23
CA TYR A 100 11.12 5.56 7.96
C TYR A 100 10.97 6.54 9.10
N ALA A 101 10.82 7.83 8.77
CA ALA A 101 10.15 8.77 9.65
C ALA A 101 8.64 8.52 9.54
N THR A 102 7.98 8.26 10.67
CA THR A 102 6.58 7.86 10.73
C THR A 102 5.75 8.87 11.50
N LEU A 103 4.49 9.01 11.08
CA LEU A 103 3.45 9.78 11.75
C LEU A 103 2.27 8.85 11.97
N THR A 104 1.71 8.84 13.19
CA THR A 104 0.51 8.05 13.48
C THR A 104 -0.64 8.99 13.77
N ILE A 105 -1.66 8.95 12.92
CA ILE A 105 -2.89 9.69 13.12
C ILE A 105 -3.91 8.73 13.75
N LEU A 106 -4.25 8.96 15.01
CA LEU A 106 -5.36 8.28 15.66
C LEU A 106 -6.66 8.90 15.11
N LYS A 107 -7.52 8.07 14.53
CA LYS A 107 -8.85 8.47 14.07
C LYS A 107 -9.86 8.38 15.21
#